data_AF-A0AAW9RL28-F1
#
_entry.id   AF-A0AAW9RL28-F1
#
_cell.length_a   1.000
_cell.length_b   1.000
_cell.length_c   1.000
_cell.angle_alpha   90.00
_cell.angle_beta   90.00
_cell.angle_gamma   90.00
#
_symmetry.space_group_name_H-M   'P 1'
#
loop_
_entity.id
_entity.type
_entity.pdbx_description
1 polymer ?
#
loop_
_entity_poly.entity_id
_entity_poly.type
_entity_poly.pdbx_seq_one_letter_code
_entity_poly.pdbx_strand_id
1 'polypeptide(L)'
;MRRYVLVVAVLAAIAVPVFLGLVALGSGLVLNMAYDKVAIRLADKMDLADGRQGRRILAFGGSNTFFDFRGVDVEAATGLPSINLGTHSGNGLKFLLWQAEATARPGDIVLLPLEDGYYTEPGITYYGANVSLAMGADFFRDLPLADKVTYLRNIHVGRLFKVVGARLDLGDYELEPDWTFPINANGDMEAPKPPAEQVSALIADVSGQRSSRVSLTPEAAATIQEFVARMKAKDIKFVFSLPGIMENAAPDAGQVEDLRAQLAALGADFLDLPERGSIPAEMMFDTIYHASTEGAEVYTAQLIQALCGSAERLDISCDEARVRAARDLLKARAERAYLFDASDTLAPLQPSGAGSPVILGPGQTERFLVASLRGCRSRLEIVAEGDGPLSVRVAGKAMDDLILSGEPTTGTYMLPDRAGLVPVEILASKVSRVRLTRIDRTSRCRR
;
A
#
# COMPACT_ATOMS: atom_id res chain seq x y z
N MET A 1 52.72 -22.92 3.66
CA MET A 1 51.72 -22.54 2.63
C MET A 1 50.93 -23.74 2.07
N ARG A 2 51.57 -24.77 1.48
CA ARG A 2 50.85 -25.95 0.91
C ARG A 2 49.91 -26.69 1.88
N ARG A 3 50.34 -26.92 3.14
CA ARG A 3 49.48 -27.58 4.16
C ARG A 3 48.22 -26.76 4.51
N TYR A 4 48.35 -25.43 4.60
CA TYR A 4 47.22 -24.54 4.88
C TYR A 4 46.21 -24.52 3.72
N VAL A 5 46.70 -24.46 2.48
CA VAL A 5 45.84 -24.53 1.28
C VAL A 5 45.09 -25.87 1.22
N LEU A 6 45.75 -26.98 1.53
CA LEU A 6 45.10 -28.29 1.56
C LEU A 6 44.01 -28.38 2.64
N VAL A 7 44.28 -27.89 3.86
CA VAL A 7 43.29 -27.87 4.95
C VAL A 7 42.07 -27.03 4.57
N VAL A 8 42.27 -25.83 4.01
CA VAL A 8 41.17 -24.97 3.55
C VAL A 8 40.37 -25.66 2.43
N ALA A 9 41.04 -26.32 1.48
CA ALA A 9 40.38 -27.03 0.39
C ALA A 9 39.51 -28.20 0.90
N VAL A 10 40.02 -28.99 1.86
CA VAL A 10 39.26 -30.09 2.47
C VAL A 10 38.06 -29.57 3.26
N LEU A 11 38.24 -28.52 4.06
CA LEU A 11 37.14 -27.91 4.81
C LEU A 11 36.06 -27.38 3.86
N ALA A 12 36.44 -26.71 2.77
CA ALA A 12 35.49 -26.25 1.75
C ALA A 12 34.77 -27.42 1.05
N ALA A 13 35.51 -28.49 0.71
CA ALA A 13 34.96 -29.67 0.06
C ALA A 13 33.91 -30.41 0.92
N ILE A 14 33.96 -30.25 2.25
CA ILE A 14 32.95 -30.80 3.17
C ILE A 14 31.85 -29.77 3.44
N ALA A 15 32.22 -28.52 3.75
CA ALA A 15 31.29 -27.48 4.16
C ALA A 15 30.28 -27.13 3.06
N VAL A 16 30.71 -27.07 1.79
CA VAL A 16 29.83 -26.69 0.68
C VAL A 16 28.72 -27.74 0.45
N PRO A 17 29.01 -29.05 0.30
CA PRO A 17 27.95 -30.06 0.19
C PRO A 17 27.03 -30.12 1.41
N VAL A 18 27.57 -29.97 2.63
CA VAL A 18 26.76 -29.94 3.85
C VAL A 18 25.81 -28.74 3.82
N PHE A 19 26.33 -27.55 3.51
CA PHE A 19 25.51 -26.34 3.39
C PHE A 19 24.42 -26.48 2.33
N LEU A 20 24.76 -26.94 1.12
CA LEU A 20 23.79 -27.15 0.03
C LEU A 20 22.76 -28.22 0.40
N GLY A 21 23.18 -29.29 1.07
CA GLY A 21 22.29 -30.33 1.59
C GLY A 21 21.31 -29.78 2.63
N LEU A 22 21.76 -28.94 3.55
CA LEU A 22 20.89 -28.28 4.53
C LEU A 22 19.92 -27.29 3.88
N VAL A 23 20.36 -26.55 2.86
CA VAL A 23 19.45 -25.70 2.08
C VAL A 23 18.38 -26.55 1.38
N ALA A 24 18.77 -27.64 0.71
CA ALA A 24 17.82 -28.53 0.04
C ALA A 24 16.83 -29.18 1.03
N LEU A 25 17.31 -29.61 2.20
CA LEU A 25 16.45 -30.13 3.27
C LEU A 25 15.59 -29.04 3.92
N GLY A 26 16.01 -27.78 3.89
CA GLY A 26 15.25 -26.64 4.41
C GLY A 26 14.17 -26.12 3.46
N SER A 27 14.17 -26.58 2.21
CA SER A 27 13.20 -26.18 1.19
C SER A 27 11.80 -26.70 1.55
N GLY A 28 10.82 -25.81 1.58
CA GLY A 28 9.43 -26.13 1.93
C GLY A 28 9.19 -26.36 3.43
N LEU A 29 10.17 -26.10 4.29
CA LEU A 29 9.98 -26.21 5.74
C LEU A 29 9.56 -24.87 6.35
N VAL A 30 8.50 -24.89 7.14
CA VAL A 30 8.10 -23.78 8.00
C VAL A 30 8.71 -23.98 9.39
N LEU A 31 9.46 -22.99 9.88
CA LEU A 31 10.28 -23.07 11.10
C LEU A 31 10.01 -21.89 12.08
N ASN A 32 8.81 -21.32 11.98
CA ASN A 32 8.34 -20.15 12.72
C ASN A 32 9.37 -18.99 12.74
N MET A 33 9.87 -18.64 11.56
CA MET A 33 10.65 -17.42 11.33
C MET A 33 9.76 -16.34 10.73
N ALA A 34 10.12 -15.05 10.88
CA ALA A 34 9.33 -13.94 10.36
C ALA A 34 9.01 -14.07 8.84
N TYR A 35 9.97 -14.50 8.04
CA TYR A 35 9.78 -14.74 6.59
C TYR A 35 8.96 -16.01 6.29
N ASP A 36 8.89 -16.99 7.20
CA ASP A 36 8.05 -18.18 6.98
C ASP A 36 6.57 -17.81 7.03
N LYS A 37 6.22 -16.82 7.85
CA LYS A 37 4.85 -16.29 7.94
C LYS A 37 4.43 -15.61 6.62
N VAL A 38 5.36 -14.88 5.98
CA VAL A 38 5.16 -14.33 4.63
C VAL A 38 5.08 -15.44 3.58
N ALA A 39 5.92 -16.48 3.68
CA ALA A 39 5.89 -17.63 2.78
C ALA A 39 4.53 -18.34 2.79
N ILE A 40 3.98 -18.61 3.97
CA ILE A 40 2.65 -19.22 4.12
C ILE A 40 1.59 -18.32 3.50
N ARG A 41 1.59 -17.03 3.83
CA ARG A 41 0.58 -16.11 3.31
C ARG A 41 0.67 -15.96 1.79
N LEU A 42 1.87 -15.99 1.22
CA LEU A 42 2.08 -15.99 -0.22
C LEU A 42 1.57 -17.28 -0.87
N ALA A 43 1.84 -18.45 -0.26
CA ALA A 43 1.32 -19.72 -0.74
C ALA A 43 -0.22 -19.74 -0.73
N ASP A 44 -0.86 -19.31 0.37
CA ASP A 44 -2.32 -19.21 0.45
C ASP A 44 -2.90 -18.32 -0.67
N LYS A 45 -2.27 -17.17 -0.94
CA LYS A 45 -2.70 -16.23 -1.99
C LYS A 45 -2.50 -16.82 -3.39
N MET A 46 -1.41 -17.56 -3.62
CA MET A 46 -1.17 -18.25 -4.89
C MET A 46 -2.18 -19.39 -5.10
N ASP A 47 -2.52 -20.14 -4.06
CA ASP A 47 -3.57 -21.18 -4.09
C ASP A 47 -4.96 -20.57 -4.37
N LEU A 48 -5.27 -19.41 -3.77
CA LEU A 48 -6.48 -18.65 -4.09
C LEU A 48 -6.52 -18.27 -5.57
N ALA A 49 -5.42 -17.75 -6.12
CA ALA A 49 -5.33 -17.44 -7.53
C ALA A 49 -5.54 -18.69 -8.39
N ASP A 50 -4.88 -19.80 -8.06
CA ASP A 50 -4.95 -21.05 -8.81
C ASP A 50 -6.34 -21.69 -8.83
N GLY A 51 -7.10 -21.52 -7.75
CA GLY A 51 -8.48 -21.96 -7.62
C GLY A 51 -9.50 -21.14 -8.44
N ARG A 52 -9.14 -19.93 -8.88
CA ARG A 52 -10.02 -19.11 -9.74
C ARG A 52 -9.93 -19.52 -11.20
N GLN A 53 -11.10 -19.63 -11.84
CA GLN A 53 -11.23 -20.03 -13.24
C GLN A 53 -11.34 -18.82 -14.16
N GLY A 54 -11.01 -19.04 -15.43
CA GLY A 54 -11.09 -18.03 -16.47
C GLY A 54 -10.00 -16.98 -16.36
N ARG A 55 -10.25 -15.84 -16.99
CA ARG A 55 -9.33 -14.70 -17.04
C ARG A 55 -9.36 -13.91 -15.74
N ARG A 56 -8.18 -13.56 -15.20
CA ARG A 56 -8.07 -12.94 -13.87
C ARG A 56 -7.32 -11.61 -13.92
N ILE A 57 -7.50 -10.80 -12.88
CA ILE A 57 -6.62 -9.68 -12.55
C ILE A 57 -5.79 -10.09 -11.32
N LEU A 58 -4.47 -10.06 -11.44
CA LEU A 58 -3.55 -10.48 -10.39
C LEU A 58 -2.66 -9.30 -9.99
N ALA A 59 -2.78 -8.83 -8.76
CA ALA A 59 -2.00 -7.69 -8.27
C ALA A 59 -0.78 -8.15 -7.47
N PHE A 60 0.43 -7.83 -7.94
CA PHE A 60 1.68 -8.15 -7.25
C PHE A 60 2.41 -6.86 -6.86
N GLY A 61 2.76 -6.75 -5.59
CA GLY A 61 3.54 -5.64 -5.06
C GLY A 61 4.09 -5.98 -3.68
N GLY A 62 4.59 -4.96 -2.99
CA GLY A 62 5.11 -5.10 -1.65
C GLY A 62 4.00 -5.14 -0.62
N SER A 63 4.27 -4.56 0.53
CA SER A 63 3.25 -4.44 1.57
C SER A 63 2.21 -3.39 1.18
N ASN A 64 2.53 -2.39 0.36
CA ASN A 64 1.53 -1.49 -0.20
C ASN A 64 0.36 -2.25 -0.87
N THR A 65 0.67 -3.25 -1.70
CA THR A 65 -0.38 -4.03 -2.37
C THR A 65 -1.12 -4.90 -1.36
N PHE A 66 -0.42 -5.42 -0.35
CA PHE A 66 -1.05 -6.23 0.69
C PHE A 66 -2.12 -5.45 1.46
N PHE A 67 -1.85 -4.20 1.81
CA PHE A 67 -2.74 -3.34 2.62
C PHE A 67 -3.73 -2.53 1.77
N ASP A 68 -3.33 -2.08 0.58
CA ASP A 68 -4.09 -1.03 -0.15
C ASP A 68 -5.00 -1.60 -1.25
N PHE A 69 -4.62 -2.73 -1.87
CA PHE A 69 -5.36 -3.30 -3.00
C PHE A 69 -6.53 -4.15 -2.53
N ARG A 70 -7.75 -3.81 -2.97
CA ARG A 70 -8.97 -4.58 -2.72
C ARG A 70 -9.45 -5.29 -3.97
N GLY A 71 -9.03 -6.53 -4.13
CA GLY A 71 -9.47 -7.41 -5.19
C GLY A 71 -10.99 -7.57 -5.24
N VAL A 72 -11.67 -7.58 -4.09
CA VAL A 72 -13.14 -7.63 -4.04
C VAL A 72 -13.81 -6.47 -4.80
N ASP A 73 -13.27 -5.26 -4.72
CA ASP A 73 -13.85 -4.08 -5.36
C ASP A 73 -13.49 -4.02 -6.85
N VAL A 74 -12.27 -4.44 -7.22
CA VAL A 74 -11.84 -4.56 -8.63
C VAL A 74 -12.65 -5.65 -9.34
N GLU A 75 -12.90 -6.79 -8.68
CA GLU A 75 -13.75 -7.87 -9.21
C GLU A 75 -15.18 -7.39 -9.41
N ALA A 76 -15.75 -6.67 -8.44
CA ALA A 76 -17.08 -6.09 -8.56
C ALA A 76 -17.18 -5.07 -9.71
N ALA A 77 -16.12 -4.30 -9.98
CA ALA A 77 -16.10 -3.29 -11.03
C ALA A 77 -15.85 -3.87 -12.43
N THR A 78 -15.05 -4.93 -12.56
CA THR A 78 -14.60 -5.47 -13.85
C THR A 78 -15.28 -6.78 -14.26
N GLY A 79 -15.92 -7.47 -13.30
CA GLY A 79 -16.46 -8.81 -13.49
C GLY A 79 -15.38 -9.91 -13.62
N LEU A 80 -14.09 -9.56 -13.49
CA LEU A 80 -13.00 -10.53 -13.55
C LEU A 80 -12.52 -10.91 -12.14
N PRO A 81 -12.30 -12.21 -11.85
CA PRO A 81 -11.67 -12.64 -10.62
C PRO A 81 -10.40 -11.83 -10.34
N SER A 82 -10.36 -11.14 -9.20
CA SER A 82 -9.29 -10.18 -8.91
C SER A 82 -8.61 -10.54 -7.60
N ILE A 83 -7.33 -10.93 -7.65
CA ILE A 83 -6.61 -11.48 -6.50
C ILE A 83 -5.45 -10.58 -6.09
N ASN A 84 -5.44 -10.24 -4.81
CA ASN A 84 -4.34 -9.58 -4.13
C ASN A 84 -3.24 -10.59 -3.79
N LEU A 85 -2.12 -10.51 -4.52
CA LEU A 85 -0.89 -11.28 -4.28
C LEU A 85 0.22 -10.43 -3.64
N GLY A 86 -0.12 -9.24 -3.17
CA GLY A 86 0.77 -8.39 -2.37
C GLY A 86 1.15 -9.06 -1.06
N THR A 87 2.41 -8.88 -0.67
CA THR A 87 2.97 -9.44 0.58
C THR A 87 3.91 -8.45 1.27
N HIS A 88 5.22 -8.51 0.99
CA HIS A 88 6.22 -7.69 1.66
C HIS A 88 7.26 -7.16 0.67
N SER A 89 7.53 -5.85 0.74
CA SER A 89 8.52 -5.17 -0.09
C SER A 89 9.92 -5.78 -0.07
N GLY A 90 10.37 -6.24 1.10
CA GLY A 90 11.67 -6.89 1.30
C GLY A 90 11.90 -8.14 0.44
N ASN A 91 10.87 -8.74 -0.17
CA ASN A 91 11.01 -9.85 -1.12
C ASN A 91 11.95 -9.55 -2.29
N GLY A 92 12.11 -8.28 -2.66
CA GLY A 92 12.95 -7.85 -3.76
C GLY A 92 12.32 -8.08 -5.13
N LEU A 93 12.78 -7.30 -6.12
CA LEU A 93 12.16 -7.24 -7.44
C LEU A 93 12.21 -8.58 -8.19
N LYS A 94 13.36 -9.29 -8.18
CA LYS A 94 13.48 -10.56 -8.92
C LYS A 94 12.52 -11.62 -8.41
N PHE A 95 12.38 -11.74 -7.10
CA PHE A 95 11.47 -12.73 -6.54
C PHE A 95 10.01 -12.34 -6.76
N LEU A 96 9.67 -11.05 -6.62
CA LEU A 96 8.31 -10.56 -6.91
C LEU A 96 7.91 -10.83 -8.36
N LEU A 97 8.77 -10.51 -9.32
CA LEU A 97 8.47 -10.77 -10.73
C LEU A 97 8.40 -12.27 -11.00
N TRP A 98 9.27 -13.09 -10.40
CA TRP A 98 9.15 -14.55 -10.50
C TRP A 98 7.79 -15.06 -9.98
N GLN A 99 7.27 -14.51 -8.87
CA GLN A 99 5.92 -14.87 -8.37
C GLN A 99 4.84 -14.58 -9.41
N ALA A 100 4.91 -13.40 -10.04
CA ALA A 100 4.00 -13.04 -11.12
C ALA A 100 4.10 -14.01 -12.30
N GLU A 101 5.33 -14.37 -12.71
CA GLU A 101 5.55 -15.29 -13.83
C GLU A 101 5.12 -16.74 -13.56
N ALA A 102 5.22 -17.17 -12.30
CA ALA A 102 4.86 -18.52 -11.86
C ALA A 102 3.35 -18.69 -11.69
N THR A 103 2.63 -17.61 -11.33
CA THR A 103 1.19 -17.64 -11.04
C THR A 103 0.33 -17.29 -12.25
N ALA A 104 0.80 -16.34 -13.08
CA ALA A 104 0.04 -15.83 -14.21
C ALA A 104 -0.02 -16.84 -15.36
N ARG A 105 -1.17 -16.85 -16.04
CA ARG A 105 -1.51 -17.74 -17.15
C ARG A 105 -1.94 -16.90 -18.37
N PRO A 106 -1.87 -17.45 -19.60
CA PRO A 106 -2.30 -16.72 -20.79
C PRO A 106 -3.70 -16.12 -20.63
N GLY A 107 -3.85 -14.86 -21.03
CA GLY A 107 -5.07 -14.08 -20.88
C GLY A 107 -5.20 -13.29 -19.57
N ASP A 108 -4.46 -13.62 -18.51
CA ASP A 108 -4.47 -12.83 -17.27
C ASP A 108 -4.00 -11.39 -17.48
N ILE A 109 -4.40 -10.52 -16.56
CA ILE A 109 -3.88 -9.16 -16.41
C ILE A 109 -3.08 -9.08 -15.11
N VAL A 110 -1.79 -8.83 -15.23
CA VAL A 110 -0.88 -8.64 -14.10
C VAL A 110 -0.75 -7.15 -13.79
N LEU A 111 -1.19 -6.74 -12.60
CA LEU A 111 -1.04 -5.37 -12.10
C LEU A 111 0.17 -5.31 -11.15
N LEU A 112 1.08 -4.36 -11.38
CA LEU A 112 2.32 -4.19 -10.62
C LEU A 112 2.38 -2.79 -9.97
N PRO A 113 1.69 -2.53 -8.85
CA PRO A 113 1.80 -1.28 -8.13
C PRO A 113 3.01 -1.33 -7.20
N LEU A 114 4.18 -1.01 -7.75
CA LEU A 114 5.46 -1.23 -7.06
C LEU A 114 5.89 -0.01 -6.23
N GLU A 115 6.24 -0.27 -4.98
CA GLU A 115 6.97 0.67 -4.10
C GLU A 115 8.29 1.15 -4.75
N ASP A 116 8.72 2.35 -4.38
CA ASP A 116 9.92 2.98 -4.94
C ASP A 116 11.19 2.14 -4.74
N GLY A 117 11.29 1.45 -3.60
CA GLY A 117 12.37 0.52 -3.27
C GLY A 117 12.64 -0.51 -4.36
N TYR A 118 11.60 -1.04 -5.03
CA TYR A 118 11.76 -2.06 -6.07
C TYR A 118 12.55 -1.60 -7.29
N TYR A 119 12.59 -0.30 -7.58
CA TYR A 119 13.33 0.24 -8.72
C TYR A 119 14.81 0.48 -8.39
N THR A 120 15.16 0.49 -7.11
CA THR A 120 16.51 0.78 -6.61
C THR A 120 17.18 -0.37 -5.89
N GLU A 121 16.41 -1.32 -5.36
CA GLU A 121 16.93 -2.44 -4.61
C GLU A 121 17.58 -3.50 -5.50
N PRO A 122 18.63 -4.17 -4.99
CA PRO A 122 19.33 -5.22 -5.71
C PRO A 122 18.42 -6.45 -5.89
N GLY A 123 18.67 -7.21 -6.96
CA GLY A 123 17.79 -8.27 -7.43
C GLY A 123 17.31 -9.27 -6.37
N ILE A 124 18.19 -10.14 -5.88
CA ILE A 124 17.84 -11.16 -4.86
C ILE A 124 18.17 -10.63 -3.48
N THR A 125 17.16 -10.45 -2.64
CA THR A 125 17.32 -9.93 -1.28
C THR A 125 17.46 -11.06 -0.25
N TYR A 126 17.87 -10.68 0.96
CA TYR A 126 17.85 -11.57 2.12
C TYR A 126 16.45 -12.12 2.39
N TYR A 127 15.43 -11.26 2.37
CA TYR A 127 14.07 -11.68 2.66
C TYR A 127 13.53 -12.61 1.56
N GLY A 128 13.68 -12.24 0.28
CA GLY A 128 13.20 -13.04 -0.84
C GLY A 128 13.84 -14.43 -0.92
N ALA A 129 15.14 -14.54 -0.60
CA ALA A 129 15.80 -15.84 -0.55
C ALA A 129 15.22 -16.75 0.55
N ASN A 130 14.95 -16.22 1.74
CA ASN A 130 14.42 -17.03 2.84
C ASN A 130 12.91 -17.30 2.70
N VAL A 131 12.12 -16.37 2.18
CA VAL A 131 10.69 -16.59 1.87
C VAL A 131 10.55 -17.70 0.81
N SER A 132 11.25 -17.57 -0.33
CA SER A 132 11.19 -18.60 -1.38
C SER A 132 11.66 -19.98 -0.90
N LEU A 133 12.68 -20.03 -0.04
CA LEU A 133 13.14 -21.29 0.55
C LEU A 133 12.07 -21.90 1.46
N ALA A 134 11.43 -21.09 2.31
CA ALA A 134 10.37 -21.55 3.20
C ALA A 134 9.14 -22.05 2.44
N MET A 135 8.79 -21.41 1.32
CA MET A 135 7.74 -21.88 0.41
C MET A 135 8.10 -23.19 -0.30
N GLY A 136 9.38 -23.52 -0.42
CA GLY A 136 9.83 -24.56 -1.34
C GLY A 136 9.62 -24.17 -2.81
N ALA A 137 9.67 -22.87 -3.09
CA ALA A 137 9.45 -22.31 -4.41
C ALA A 137 10.56 -22.72 -5.39
N ASP A 138 10.19 -22.87 -6.66
CA ASP A 138 11.13 -23.17 -7.75
C ASP A 138 12.07 -22.01 -8.11
N PHE A 139 11.94 -20.86 -7.43
CA PHE A 139 12.75 -19.66 -7.67
C PHE A 139 14.25 -19.95 -7.73
N PHE A 140 14.83 -20.64 -6.74
CA PHE A 140 16.26 -20.98 -6.75
C PHE A 140 16.68 -21.84 -7.96
N ARG A 141 15.80 -22.74 -8.41
CA ARG A 141 16.06 -23.62 -9.55
C ARG A 141 16.18 -22.80 -10.83
N ASP A 142 15.29 -21.83 -11.01
CA ASP A 142 15.12 -21.03 -12.22
C ASP A 142 16.14 -19.89 -12.34
N LEU A 143 16.86 -19.56 -11.26
CA LEU A 143 17.91 -18.54 -11.26
C LEU A 143 19.11 -18.89 -12.15
N PRO A 144 19.73 -17.91 -12.82
CA PRO A 144 21.06 -18.05 -13.41
C PRO A 144 22.12 -18.42 -12.37
N LEU A 145 23.25 -19.01 -12.80
CA LEU A 145 24.29 -19.49 -11.88
C LEU A 145 24.86 -18.40 -10.96
N ALA A 146 25.08 -17.20 -11.49
CA ALA A 146 25.57 -16.06 -10.70
C ALA A 146 24.57 -15.67 -9.60
N ASP A 147 23.29 -15.68 -9.93
CA ASP A 147 22.19 -15.37 -9.02
C ASP A 147 21.99 -16.44 -7.95
N LYS A 148 22.24 -17.72 -8.27
CA LYS A 148 22.25 -18.80 -7.26
C LYS A 148 23.28 -18.56 -6.19
N VAL A 149 24.45 -18.01 -6.52
CA VAL A 149 25.47 -17.66 -5.51
C VAL A 149 24.97 -16.53 -4.61
N THR A 150 24.36 -15.49 -5.17
CA THR A 150 23.75 -14.39 -4.39
C THR A 150 22.65 -14.91 -3.48
N TYR A 151 21.77 -15.78 -4.00
CA TYR A 151 20.72 -16.43 -3.23
C TYR A 151 21.26 -17.21 -2.03
N LEU A 152 22.26 -18.08 -2.26
CA LEU A 152 22.85 -18.89 -1.20
C LEU A 152 23.53 -18.04 -0.12
N ARG A 153 24.16 -16.92 -0.50
CA ARG A 153 24.74 -15.96 0.46
C ARG A 153 23.70 -15.28 1.35
N ASN A 154 22.45 -15.20 0.88
CA ASN A 154 21.34 -14.57 1.57
C ASN A 154 20.55 -15.53 2.48
N ILE A 155 20.85 -16.83 2.47
CA ILE A 155 20.19 -17.79 3.37
C ILE A 155 20.58 -17.53 4.82
N HIS A 156 19.57 -17.44 5.69
CA HIS A 156 19.75 -17.23 7.11
C HIS A 156 20.44 -18.44 7.76
N VAL A 157 21.67 -18.30 8.25
CA VAL A 157 22.44 -19.41 8.86
C VAL A 157 21.71 -20.05 10.05
N GLY A 158 21.12 -19.25 10.94
CA GLY A 158 20.23 -19.73 12.01
C GLY A 158 19.09 -20.65 11.56
N ARG A 159 18.55 -20.46 10.34
CA ARG A 159 17.56 -21.36 9.75
C ARG A 159 18.12 -22.75 9.54
N LEU A 160 19.37 -22.87 9.08
CA LEU A 160 20.00 -24.17 8.82
C LEU A 160 20.14 -25.00 10.10
N PHE A 161 20.42 -24.37 11.24
CA PHE A 161 20.39 -25.04 12.54
C PHE A 161 18.97 -25.49 12.92
N LYS A 162 17.95 -24.67 12.68
CA LYS A 162 16.54 -25.07 12.85
C LYS A 162 16.13 -26.21 11.93
N VAL A 163 16.63 -26.26 10.68
CA VAL A 163 16.40 -27.39 9.75
C VAL A 163 16.95 -28.68 10.34
N VAL A 164 18.18 -28.66 10.86
CA VAL A 164 18.75 -29.84 11.54
C VAL A 164 17.88 -30.25 12.73
N GLY A 165 17.48 -29.30 13.57
CA GLY A 165 16.60 -29.56 14.71
C GLY A 165 15.28 -30.20 14.30
N ALA A 166 14.58 -29.61 13.32
CA ALA A 166 13.31 -30.12 12.79
C ALA A 166 13.44 -31.51 12.15
N ARG A 167 14.52 -31.77 11.39
CA ARG A 167 14.73 -33.07 10.74
C ARG A 167 15.16 -34.18 11.70
N LEU A 168 15.68 -33.82 12.86
CA LEU A 168 16.07 -34.74 13.93
C LEU A 168 15.03 -34.83 15.05
N ASP A 169 13.87 -34.19 14.89
CA ASP A 169 12.80 -34.16 15.90
C ASP A 169 13.27 -33.60 17.27
N LEU A 170 14.11 -32.56 17.23
CA LEU A 170 14.76 -31.94 18.40
C LEU A 170 14.10 -30.61 18.83
N GLY A 171 12.96 -30.22 18.27
CA GLY A 171 12.30 -28.98 18.64
C GLY A 171 10.89 -28.82 18.07
N ASP A 172 10.06 -28.07 18.81
CA ASP A 172 8.73 -27.66 18.39
C ASP A 172 8.81 -26.31 17.66
N TYR A 173 8.16 -26.23 16.50
CA TYR A 173 8.17 -25.06 15.64
C TYR A 173 6.74 -24.61 15.30
N GLU A 174 5.86 -24.61 16.30
CA GLU A 174 4.51 -24.07 16.14
C GLU A 174 4.59 -22.59 15.73
N LEU A 175 3.82 -22.24 14.70
CA LEU A 175 3.66 -20.86 14.29
C LEU A 175 2.88 -20.12 15.36
N GLU A 176 3.35 -18.94 15.72
CA GLU A 176 2.55 -18.04 16.55
C GLU A 176 1.24 -17.70 15.80
N PRO A 177 0.06 -17.94 16.41
CA PRO A 177 -1.23 -17.77 15.74
C PRO A 177 -1.51 -16.34 15.27
N ASP A 178 -0.92 -15.34 15.91
CA ASP A 178 -1.42 -13.96 15.87
C ASP A 178 -0.83 -13.08 14.76
N TRP A 179 0.08 -13.61 13.93
CA TRP A 179 0.85 -12.77 13.02
C TRP A 179 0.37 -12.80 11.56
N THR A 180 -0.43 -13.80 11.16
CA THR A 180 -0.97 -13.85 9.82
C THR A 180 -2.28 -13.05 9.79
N PHE A 181 -2.18 -11.76 9.43
CA PHE A 181 -3.37 -10.92 9.23
C PHE A 181 -4.41 -11.66 8.38
N PRO A 182 -5.69 -11.71 8.80
CA PRO A 182 -6.70 -12.44 8.06
C PRO A 182 -6.85 -11.85 6.66
N ILE A 183 -7.09 -12.73 5.69
CA ILE A 183 -7.37 -12.33 4.31
C ILE A 183 -8.73 -12.88 3.88
N ASN A 184 -9.41 -12.16 3.00
CA ASN A 184 -10.67 -12.61 2.40
C ASN A 184 -10.42 -13.55 1.20
N ALA A 185 -11.50 -13.94 0.50
CA ALA A 185 -11.43 -14.84 -0.66
C ALA A 185 -10.71 -14.25 -1.90
N ASN A 186 -10.44 -12.95 -1.90
CA ASN A 186 -9.69 -12.22 -2.92
C ASN A 186 -8.23 -11.99 -2.49
N GLY A 187 -7.85 -12.48 -1.31
CA GLY A 187 -6.54 -12.27 -0.72
C GLY A 187 -6.39 -10.89 -0.07
N ASP A 188 -7.45 -10.10 0.04
CA ASP A 188 -7.38 -8.74 0.59
C ASP A 188 -7.23 -8.81 2.10
N MET A 189 -6.38 -7.94 2.64
CA MET A 189 -6.25 -7.72 4.07
C MET A 189 -7.16 -6.57 4.49
N GLU A 190 -7.99 -6.80 5.50
CA GLU A 190 -8.84 -5.77 6.10
C GLU A 190 -8.14 -5.17 7.31
N ALA A 191 -7.30 -4.15 7.07
CA ALA A 191 -6.64 -3.41 8.14
C ALA A 191 -7.68 -2.59 8.89
N PRO A 192 -7.92 -2.85 10.19
CA PRO A 192 -8.81 -2.01 10.97
C PRO A 192 -8.18 -0.62 11.08
N LYS A 193 -9.01 0.41 11.08
CA LYS A 193 -8.54 1.76 11.31
C LYS A 193 -7.97 1.89 12.73
N PRO A 194 -6.75 2.42 12.91
CA PRO A 194 -6.22 2.69 14.25
C PRO A 194 -6.99 3.81 14.98
N PRO A 195 -6.93 3.86 16.32
CA PRO A 195 -7.37 5.01 17.10
C PRO A 195 -6.67 6.32 16.67
N ALA A 196 -7.31 7.49 16.87
CA ALA A 196 -6.75 8.79 16.50
C ALA A 196 -5.38 9.04 17.11
N GLU A 197 -5.16 8.59 18.35
CA GLU A 197 -3.87 8.75 18.99
C GLU A 197 -2.75 8.07 18.18
N GLN A 198 -3.00 6.85 17.69
CA GLN A 198 -2.05 6.10 16.87
C GLN A 198 -1.88 6.75 15.49
N VAL A 199 -2.98 7.16 14.85
CA VAL A 199 -2.91 7.87 13.55
C VAL A 199 -2.18 9.20 13.70
N SER A 200 -2.41 9.94 14.79
CA SER A 200 -1.69 11.18 15.08
C SER A 200 -0.20 10.94 15.30
N ALA A 201 0.17 9.89 16.03
CA ALA A 201 1.57 9.51 16.23
C ALA A 201 2.24 9.10 14.91
N LEU A 202 1.54 8.31 14.08
CA LEU A 202 1.97 7.92 12.75
C LEU A 202 2.27 9.17 11.90
N ILE A 203 1.29 10.07 11.76
CA ILE A 203 1.47 11.31 10.98
C ILE A 203 2.67 12.11 11.50
N ALA A 204 2.85 12.21 12.82
CA ALA A 204 3.96 12.94 13.40
C ALA A 204 5.34 12.31 13.08
N ASP A 205 5.40 10.98 12.99
CA ASP A 205 6.61 10.23 12.67
C ASP A 205 6.92 10.26 11.17
N VAL A 206 5.94 9.89 10.34
CA VAL A 206 6.18 9.56 8.93
C VAL A 206 5.87 10.70 7.95
N SER A 207 5.24 11.80 8.38
CA SER A 207 4.93 12.91 7.45
C SER A 207 6.15 13.66 6.88
N GLY A 208 7.35 13.42 7.43
CA GLY A 208 8.60 13.89 6.83
C GLY A 208 9.12 12.99 5.70
N GLN A 209 8.64 11.73 5.63
CA GLN A 209 9.05 10.77 4.62
C GLN A 209 8.43 11.11 3.27
N ARG A 210 9.14 10.76 2.20
CA ARG A 210 8.72 11.00 0.82
C ARG A 210 9.05 9.80 -0.03
N SER A 211 8.24 9.57 -1.07
CA SER A 211 8.69 8.75 -2.19
C SER A 211 10.02 9.31 -2.69
N SER A 212 11.02 8.45 -2.80
CA SER A 212 12.28 8.81 -3.43
C SER A 212 12.03 9.21 -4.89
N ARG A 213 12.94 10.00 -5.47
CA ARG A 213 12.94 10.20 -6.92
C ARG A 213 13.26 8.86 -7.56
N VAL A 214 12.25 8.23 -8.15
CA VAL A 214 12.39 6.90 -8.74
C VAL A 214 13.36 6.98 -9.92
N SER A 215 14.53 6.37 -9.74
CA SER A 215 15.51 6.17 -10.79
C SER A 215 15.77 4.68 -10.88
N LEU A 216 15.46 4.09 -12.02
CA LEU A 216 15.71 2.68 -12.24
C LEU A 216 17.22 2.45 -12.26
N THR A 217 17.70 1.56 -11.39
CA THR A 217 19.07 1.06 -11.49
C THR A 217 19.23 0.21 -12.76
N PRO A 218 20.44 0.08 -13.32
CA PRO A 218 20.66 -0.79 -14.47
C PRO A 218 20.23 -2.24 -14.24
N GLU A 219 20.39 -2.74 -13.00
CA GLU A 219 19.98 -4.09 -12.63
C GLU A 219 18.45 -4.25 -12.59
N ALA A 220 17.73 -3.28 -11.99
CA ALA A 220 16.28 -3.28 -11.98
C ALA A 220 15.70 -3.16 -13.40
N ALA A 221 16.29 -2.28 -14.23
CA ALA A 221 15.91 -2.12 -15.63
C ALA A 221 16.09 -3.41 -16.44
N ALA A 222 17.22 -4.10 -16.30
CA ALA A 222 17.46 -5.39 -16.95
C ALA A 222 16.44 -6.45 -16.49
N THR A 223 16.20 -6.52 -15.18
CA THR A 223 15.23 -7.45 -14.58
C THR A 223 13.81 -7.22 -15.11
N ILE A 224 13.37 -5.96 -15.19
CA ILE A 224 12.06 -5.58 -15.75
C ILE A 224 12.00 -5.90 -17.24
N GLN A 225 13.05 -5.58 -18.01
CA GLN A 225 13.09 -5.85 -19.45
C GLN A 225 12.94 -7.34 -19.76
N GLU A 226 13.62 -8.20 -19.00
CA GLU A 226 13.49 -9.65 -19.14
C GLU A 226 12.08 -10.14 -18.79
N PHE A 227 11.50 -9.64 -17.69
CA PHE A 227 10.12 -9.94 -17.31
C PHE A 227 9.12 -9.55 -18.41
N VAL A 228 9.25 -8.33 -18.95
CA VAL A 228 8.43 -7.83 -20.06
C VAL A 228 8.50 -8.77 -21.25
N ALA A 229 9.70 -9.21 -21.63
CA ALA A 229 9.88 -10.14 -22.74
C ALA A 229 9.19 -11.49 -22.47
N ARG A 230 9.31 -12.02 -21.25
CA ARG A 230 8.67 -13.30 -20.85
C ARG A 230 7.15 -13.22 -20.79
N MET A 231 6.58 -12.12 -20.28
CA MET A 231 5.12 -11.93 -20.25
C MET A 231 4.53 -11.78 -21.65
N LYS A 232 5.17 -11.00 -22.52
CA LYS A 232 4.75 -10.88 -23.93
C LYS A 232 4.80 -12.23 -24.67
N ALA A 233 5.85 -13.02 -24.43
CA ALA A 233 5.97 -14.35 -25.04
C ALA A 233 4.89 -15.34 -24.58
N LYS A 234 4.30 -15.14 -23.39
CA LYS A 234 3.23 -15.98 -22.82
C LYS A 234 1.82 -15.44 -23.11
N ASP A 235 1.67 -14.35 -23.88
CA ASP A 235 0.39 -13.67 -24.10
C ASP A 235 -0.31 -13.26 -22.79
N ILE A 236 0.49 -12.74 -21.86
CA ILE A 236 0.02 -12.20 -20.57
C ILE A 236 0.05 -10.68 -20.66
N LYS A 237 -1.09 -10.04 -20.36
CA LYS A 237 -1.15 -8.58 -20.24
C LYS A 237 -0.57 -8.21 -18.89
N PHE A 238 0.22 -7.14 -18.86
CA PHE A 238 0.75 -6.62 -17.60
C PHE A 238 0.78 -5.09 -17.65
N VAL A 239 0.67 -4.47 -16.49
CA VAL A 239 0.73 -3.02 -16.36
C VAL A 239 1.33 -2.62 -15.02
N PHE A 240 2.29 -1.72 -15.06
CA PHE A 240 2.87 -1.11 -13.87
C PHE A 240 1.99 0.05 -13.40
N SER A 241 1.97 0.32 -12.11
CA SER A 241 1.31 1.51 -11.57
C SER A 241 2.05 2.02 -10.33
N LEU A 242 1.55 3.11 -9.78
CA LEU A 242 2.03 3.64 -8.51
C LEU A 242 1.45 2.83 -7.34
N PRO A 243 2.23 2.69 -6.25
CA PRO A 243 1.73 2.11 -5.02
C PRO A 243 0.70 3.07 -4.39
N GLY A 244 -0.15 2.54 -3.51
CA GLY A 244 -0.85 3.39 -2.56
C GLY A 244 0.19 3.99 -1.62
N ILE A 245 0.07 5.29 -1.36
CA ILE A 245 1.03 6.01 -0.53
C ILE A 245 0.38 7.23 0.12
N MET A 246 0.79 7.54 1.34
CA MET A 246 0.32 8.70 2.07
C MET A 246 0.52 10.01 1.28
N GLU A 247 -0.46 10.90 1.34
CA GLU A 247 -0.64 12.01 0.43
C GLU A 247 0.52 13.01 0.27
N ASN A 248 1.27 13.26 1.34
CA ASN A 248 2.43 14.15 1.35
C ASN A 248 3.73 13.44 0.95
N ALA A 249 3.70 12.11 0.88
CA ALA A 249 4.78 11.28 0.34
C ALA A 249 4.56 10.92 -1.13
N ALA A 250 3.33 11.05 -1.65
CA ALA A 250 2.99 10.75 -3.04
C ALA A 250 3.87 11.52 -4.06
N PRO A 251 4.30 10.85 -5.14
CA PRO A 251 5.17 11.46 -6.14
C PRO A 251 4.50 12.64 -6.84
N ASP A 252 5.31 13.62 -7.26
CA ASP A 252 4.84 14.71 -8.11
C ASP A 252 4.69 14.30 -9.58
N ALA A 253 4.09 15.17 -10.39
CA ALA A 253 3.84 14.88 -11.80
C ALA A 253 5.13 14.63 -12.59
N GLY A 254 6.24 15.31 -12.25
CA GLY A 254 7.52 15.11 -12.94
C GLY A 254 8.14 13.76 -12.59
N GLN A 255 8.07 13.34 -11.32
CA GLN A 255 8.53 12.02 -10.90
C GLN A 255 7.74 10.89 -11.57
N VAL A 256 6.42 11.04 -11.72
CA VAL A 256 5.57 10.06 -12.42
C VAL A 256 5.89 10.02 -13.91
N GLU A 257 6.08 11.18 -14.55
CA GLU A 257 6.50 11.28 -15.94
C GLU A 257 7.85 10.59 -16.18
N ASP A 258 8.83 10.87 -15.33
CA ASP A 258 10.17 10.27 -15.38
C ASP A 258 10.10 8.73 -15.26
N LEU A 259 9.31 8.20 -14.33
CA LEU A 259 9.11 6.76 -14.15
C LEU A 259 8.42 6.14 -15.36
N ARG A 260 7.34 6.76 -15.84
CA ARG A 260 6.59 6.30 -17.01
C ARG A 260 7.49 6.22 -18.24
N ALA A 261 8.30 7.25 -18.48
CA ALA A 261 9.25 7.26 -19.59
C ALA A 261 10.31 6.15 -19.48
N GLN A 262 10.84 5.92 -18.27
CA GLN A 262 11.80 4.84 -18.01
C GLN A 262 11.18 3.46 -18.26
N LEU A 263 9.96 3.20 -17.78
CA LEU A 263 9.26 1.92 -18.00
C LEU A 263 8.87 1.71 -19.47
N ALA A 264 8.41 2.77 -20.14
CA ALA A 264 8.09 2.72 -21.57
C ALA A 264 9.32 2.37 -22.42
N ALA A 265 10.52 2.86 -22.06
CA ALA A 265 11.77 2.50 -22.74
C ALA A 265 12.12 1.01 -22.61
N LEU A 266 11.60 0.32 -21.58
CA LEU A 266 11.73 -1.12 -21.39
C LEU A 266 10.59 -1.91 -22.07
N GLY A 267 9.66 -1.22 -22.74
CA GLY A 267 8.50 -1.80 -23.38
C GLY A 267 7.40 -2.22 -22.41
N ALA A 268 7.40 -1.67 -21.19
CA ALA A 268 6.36 -1.87 -20.19
C ALA A 268 5.27 -0.81 -20.27
N ASP A 269 4.03 -1.23 -20.06
CA ASP A 269 2.88 -0.31 -19.95
C ASP A 269 2.78 0.25 -18.53
N PHE A 270 2.30 1.48 -18.43
CA PHE A 270 2.05 2.17 -17.16
C PHE A 270 0.58 2.58 -17.05
N LEU A 271 0.00 2.43 -15.85
CA LEU A 271 -1.37 2.80 -15.53
C LEU A 271 -1.36 4.06 -14.68
N ASP A 272 -1.76 5.18 -15.30
CA ASP A 272 -1.84 6.48 -14.62
C ASP A 272 -3.03 6.53 -13.65
N LEU A 273 -2.72 6.80 -12.38
CA LEU A 273 -3.74 6.94 -11.33
C LEU A 273 -4.18 8.41 -11.22
N PRO A 274 -5.49 8.71 -11.10
CA PRO A 274 -6.00 10.09 -11.01
C PRO A 274 -5.36 10.95 -9.93
N GLU A 275 -5.02 10.33 -8.79
CA GLU A 275 -4.43 10.98 -7.62
C GLU A 275 -3.01 10.44 -7.34
N ARG A 276 -2.36 9.82 -8.32
CA ARG A 276 -0.99 9.27 -8.22
C ARG A 276 -0.76 8.33 -7.03
N GLY A 277 -1.77 7.52 -6.68
CA GLY A 277 -1.71 6.60 -5.55
C GLY A 277 -1.87 7.28 -4.19
N SER A 278 -2.17 8.58 -4.14
CA SER A 278 -2.27 9.37 -2.92
C SER A 278 -3.44 8.93 -2.03
N ILE A 279 -3.15 8.59 -0.77
CA ILE A 279 -4.12 8.22 0.27
C ILE A 279 -4.09 9.30 1.37
N PRO A 280 -5.24 9.80 1.86
CA PRO A 280 -5.27 10.73 2.99
C PRO A 280 -4.53 10.19 4.22
N ALA A 281 -3.82 11.06 4.93
CA ALA A 281 -3.01 10.64 6.07
C ALA A 281 -3.85 10.06 7.23
N GLU A 282 -5.11 10.50 7.35
CA GLU A 282 -6.09 10.00 8.32
C GLU A 282 -6.52 8.54 8.06
N MET A 283 -6.25 8.02 6.87
CA MET A 283 -6.64 6.68 6.41
C MET A 283 -5.46 5.71 6.38
N MET A 284 -4.31 6.09 6.92
CA MET A 284 -3.15 5.21 7.03
C MET A 284 -3.23 4.34 8.29
N PHE A 285 -2.63 3.15 8.22
CA PHE A 285 -2.59 2.16 9.29
C PHE A 285 -1.35 2.35 10.18
N ASP A 286 -0.15 2.14 9.66
CA ASP A 286 1.09 2.16 10.47
C ASP A 286 2.35 2.67 9.74
N THR A 287 2.31 2.85 8.42
CA THR A 287 3.41 3.41 7.61
C THR A 287 2.87 4.34 6.52
N ILE A 288 3.76 4.95 5.73
CA ILE A 288 3.34 5.70 4.53
C ILE A 288 2.77 4.81 3.42
N TYR A 289 2.93 3.49 3.50
CA TYR A 289 2.52 2.53 2.47
C TYR A 289 1.38 1.61 2.90
N HIS A 290 0.95 1.65 4.16
CA HIS A 290 -0.06 0.71 4.65
C HIS A 290 -1.35 1.46 4.95
N ALA A 291 -2.36 1.30 4.10
CA ALA A 291 -3.67 1.86 4.33
C ALA A 291 -4.46 1.07 5.38
N SER A 292 -5.35 1.78 6.08
CA SER A 292 -6.55 1.18 6.68
C SER A 292 -7.52 0.75 5.58
N THR A 293 -8.57 0.02 5.94
CA THR A 293 -9.63 -0.41 4.99
C THR A 293 -10.20 0.75 4.18
N GLU A 294 -10.48 1.90 4.82
CA GLU A 294 -10.99 3.11 4.17
C GLU A 294 -9.96 3.72 3.20
N GLY A 295 -8.67 3.66 3.54
CA GLY A 295 -7.60 4.11 2.64
C GLY A 295 -7.42 3.17 1.43
N ALA A 296 -7.59 1.87 1.65
CA ALA A 296 -7.54 0.84 0.62
C ALA A 296 -8.70 1.01 -0.39
N GLU A 297 -9.89 1.38 0.07
CA GLU A 297 -11.02 1.77 -0.80
C GLU A 297 -10.67 2.98 -1.67
N VAL A 298 -10.04 4.01 -1.10
CA VAL A 298 -9.59 5.19 -1.85
C VAL A 298 -8.55 4.83 -2.90
N TYR A 299 -7.54 4.04 -2.55
CA TYR A 299 -6.53 3.59 -3.49
C TYR A 299 -7.15 2.73 -4.60
N THR A 300 -7.99 1.78 -4.22
CA THR A 300 -8.65 0.87 -5.17
C THR A 300 -9.61 1.62 -6.10
N ALA A 301 -10.27 2.68 -5.64
CA ALA A 301 -11.08 3.54 -6.50
C ALA A 301 -10.24 4.24 -7.58
N GLN A 302 -8.99 4.63 -7.29
CA GLN A 302 -8.07 5.15 -8.31
C GLN A 302 -7.74 4.09 -9.36
N LEU A 303 -7.48 2.86 -8.91
CA LEU A 303 -7.23 1.73 -9.81
C LEU A 303 -8.44 1.42 -10.68
N ILE A 304 -9.65 1.41 -10.13
CA ILE A 304 -10.89 1.18 -10.89
C ILE A 304 -11.05 2.25 -11.97
N GLN A 305 -10.87 3.54 -11.65
CA GLN A 305 -10.92 4.59 -12.67
C GLN A 305 -9.88 4.37 -13.77
N ALA A 306 -8.65 4.01 -13.40
CA ALA A 306 -7.56 3.87 -14.36
C ALA A 306 -7.70 2.61 -15.24
N LEU A 307 -8.03 1.46 -14.64
CA LEU A 307 -8.28 0.19 -15.32
C LEU A 307 -9.43 0.33 -16.31
N CYS A 308 -10.58 0.86 -15.86
CA CYS A 308 -11.75 1.05 -16.71
C CYS A 308 -11.55 2.15 -17.75
N GLY A 309 -10.74 3.18 -17.46
CA GLY A 309 -10.30 4.14 -18.46
C GLY A 309 -9.37 3.53 -19.53
N SER A 310 -8.72 2.41 -19.21
CA SER A 310 -7.89 1.60 -20.12
C SER A 310 -8.61 0.34 -20.64
N ALA A 311 -9.94 0.28 -20.54
CA ALA A 311 -10.72 -0.93 -20.78
C ALA A 311 -10.46 -1.57 -22.15
N GLU A 312 -10.40 -0.78 -23.22
CA GLU A 312 -10.13 -1.28 -24.58
C GLU A 312 -8.73 -1.90 -24.70
N ARG A 313 -7.70 -1.19 -24.21
CA ARG A 313 -6.30 -1.67 -24.21
C ARG A 313 -6.16 -2.96 -23.40
N LEU A 314 -6.78 -2.99 -22.22
CA LEU A 314 -6.75 -4.13 -21.35
C LEU A 314 -7.74 -5.21 -21.75
N ASP A 315 -8.63 -4.99 -22.73
CA ASP A 315 -9.72 -5.90 -23.11
C ASP A 315 -10.54 -6.33 -21.89
N ILE A 316 -11.05 -5.37 -21.12
CA ILE A 316 -11.95 -5.61 -19.98
C ILE A 316 -13.27 -4.88 -20.17
N SER A 317 -14.33 -5.40 -19.56
CA SER A 317 -15.59 -4.68 -19.40
C SER A 317 -15.65 -4.10 -18.00
N CYS A 318 -16.39 -3.01 -17.82
CA CYS A 318 -16.58 -2.41 -16.51
C CYS A 318 -18.06 -2.10 -16.23
N ASP A 319 -18.46 -2.30 -14.98
CA ASP A 319 -19.75 -1.86 -14.47
C ASP A 319 -19.70 -0.33 -14.27
N GLU A 320 -20.42 0.38 -15.14
CA GLU A 320 -20.53 1.83 -15.12
C GLU A 320 -21.05 2.41 -13.79
N ALA A 321 -21.89 1.69 -13.04
CA ALA A 321 -22.33 2.14 -11.72
C ALA A 321 -21.19 2.06 -10.70
N ARG A 322 -20.36 1.00 -10.75
CA ARG A 322 -19.17 0.87 -9.89
C ARG A 322 -18.10 1.89 -10.24
N VAL A 323 -17.89 2.14 -11.53
CA VAL A 323 -16.98 3.20 -12.00
C VAL A 323 -17.45 4.58 -11.54
N ARG A 324 -18.75 4.88 -11.59
CA ARG A 324 -19.28 6.13 -11.02
C ARG A 324 -19.10 6.21 -9.51
N ALA A 325 -19.39 5.14 -8.77
CA ALA A 325 -19.19 5.11 -7.32
C ALA A 325 -17.72 5.35 -6.92
N ALA A 326 -16.77 4.73 -7.63
CA ALA A 326 -15.34 4.99 -7.42
C ALA A 326 -14.98 6.45 -7.69
N ARG A 327 -15.53 7.08 -8.74
CA ARG A 327 -15.32 8.50 -9.04
C ARG A 327 -15.89 9.41 -7.95
N ASP A 328 -17.09 9.10 -7.47
CA ASP A 328 -17.76 9.87 -6.42
C ASP A 328 -17.00 9.77 -5.10
N LEU A 329 -16.45 8.59 -4.77
CA LEU A 329 -15.57 8.40 -3.62
C LEU A 329 -14.30 9.25 -3.74
N LEU A 330 -13.63 9.24 -4.91
CA LEU A 330 -12.45 10.07 -5.14
C LEU A 330 -12.75 11.56 -5.07
N LYS A 331 -13.91 11.99 -5.56
CA LYS A 331 -14.35 13.39 -5.46
C LYS A 331 -14.57 13.79 -4.00
N ALA A 332 -15.30 12.99 -3.22
CA ALA A 332 -15.47 13.20 -1.79
C ALA A 332 -14.10 13.27 -1.10
N ARG A 333 -13.17 12.38 -1.44
CA ARG A 333 -11.81 12.41 -0.91
C ARG A 333 -10.98 13.61 -1.35
N ALA A 334 -11.13 14.12 -2.57
CA ALA A 334 -10.39 15.29 -3.05
C ALA A 334 -10.77 16.56 -2.28
N GLU A 335 -12.02 16.62 -1.80
CA GLU A 335 -12.49 17.62 -0.83
C GLU A 335 -11.85 17.41 0.57
N ARG A 336 -11.07 16.32 0.74
CA ARG A 336 -10.35 15.91 1.97
C ARG A 336 -11.27 15.88 3.17
N ALA A 337 -12.45 15.38 2.85
CA ALA A 337 -13.66 15.16 3.58
C ALA A 337 -13.55 14.17 4.76
N TYR A 338 -12.47 14.05 5.52
CA TYR A 338 -12.41 13.08 6.63
C TYR A 338 -11.90 13.65 7.94
N LEU A 339 -12.53 13.22 9.04
CA LEU A 339 -12.24 13.60 10.41
C LEU A 339 -12.34 12.41 11.34
N PHE A 340 -11.62 12.50 12.45
CA PHE A 340 -12.01 11.74 13.63
C PHE A 340 -13.07 12.52 14.38
N ASP A 341 -14.24 11.92 14.55
CA ASP A 341 -15.30 12.48 15.37
C ASP A 341 -14.96 12.34 16.88
N ALA A 342 -15.87 12.81 17.74
CA ALA A 342 -15.68 12.74 19.19
C ALA A 342 -15.64 11.30 19.76
N SER A 343 -16.03 10.30 18.98
CA SER A 343 -15.97 8.87 19.34
C SER A 343 -14.71 8.17 18.84
N ASP A 344 -13.77 8.93 18.26
CA ASP A 344 -12.56 8.40 17.63
C ASP A 344 -12.83 7.58 16.34
N THR A 345 -14.01 7.74 15.76
CA THR A 345 -14.40 7.09 14.51
C THR A 345 -14.08 8.00 13.33
N LEU A 346 -13.59 7.41 12.23
CA LEU A 346 -13.27 8.19 11.03
C LEU A 346 -14.57 8.36 10.30
N ALA A 347 -15.06 9.57 10.28
CA ALA A 347 -16.27 9.92 9.58
C ALA A 347 -15.88 10.80 8.41
N PRO A 348 -16.62 10.72 7.28
CA PRO A 348 -16.57 11.82 6.35
C PRO A 348 -16.93 13.11 7.11
N LEU A 349 -16.16 14.20 6.88
CA LEU A 349 -16.42 15.57 7.32
C LEU A 349 -17.89 15.82 7.05
N GLN A 350 -18.79 15.72 8.04
CA GLN A 350 -20.17 16.03 7.76
C GLN A 350 -20.33 17.55 7.76
N PRO A 351 -20.93 18.13 6.72
CA PRO A 351 -21.20 17.57 5.39
C PRO A 351 -20.12 18.01 4.39
N SER A 352 -19.38 17.10 3.81
CA SER A 352 -18.55 17.33 2.63
C SER A 352 -19.18 16.44 1.55
N GLY A 353 -19.29 16.95 0.32
CA GLY A 353 -20.08 16.32 -0.72
C GLY A 353 -21.58 16.17 -0.42
N ALA A 354 -22.16 15.04 -0.86
CA ALA A 354 -23.60 14.72 -0.82
C ALA A 354 -24.16 14.37 0.58
N GLY A 355 -23.41 14.65 1.66
CA GLY A 355 -23.81 14.41 3.04
C GLY A 355 -24.94 15.34 3.51
N SER A 356 -25.71 14.89 4.50
CA SER A 356 -26.76 15.72 5.11
C SER A 356 -26.11 16.77 6.01
N PRO A 357 -26.50 18.05 5.91
CA PRO A 357 -25.85 19.08 6.71
C PRO A 357 -25.93 18.91 8.21
N VAL A 358 -24.84 19.23 8.90
CA VAL A 358 -24.77 19.17 10.37
C VAL A 358 -25.49 20.38 10.92
N ILE A 359 -26.61 20.12 11.58
CA ILE A 359 -27.41 21.15 12.23
C ILE A 359 -26.91 21.29 13.66
N LEU A 360 -26.37 22.45 13.99
CA LEU A 360 -25.99 22.81 15.36
C LEU A 360 -27.10 23.65 15.98
N GLY A 361 -27.70 23.11 17.05
CA GLY A 361 -28.62 23.84 17.90
C GLY A 361 -27.92 24.97 18.67
N PRO A 362 -28.68 25.92 19.23
CA PRO A 362 -28.09 27.02 19.99
C PRO A 362 -27.28 26.51 21.19
N GLY A 363 -26.02 26.94 21.30
CA GLY A 363 -25.09 26.50 22.34
C GLY A 363 -24.45 25.12 22.11
N GLN A 364 -24.76 24.44 21.00
CA GLN A 364 -24.17 23.14 20.68
C GLN A 364 -22.71 23.29 20.22
N THR A 365 -21.89 22.32 20.59
CA THR A 365 -20.49 22.22 20.16
C THR A 365 -20.31 20.97 19.31
N GLU A 366 -19.63 21.12 18.18
CA GLU A 366 -19.11 20.03 17.36
C GLU A 366 -17.60 19.94 17.55
N ARG A 367 -17.06 18.71 17.69
CA ARG A 367 -15.63 18.47 17.91
C ARG A 367 -15.12 17.41 16.95
N PHE A 368 -13.93 17.67 16.40
CA PHE A 368 -13.29 16.73 15.50
C PHE A 368 -11.78 16.93 15.40
N LEU A 369 -11.08 15.98 14.79
CA LEU A 369 -9.64 16.05 14.56
C LEU A 369 -9.28 16.03 13.06
N VAL A 370 -8.40 16.95 12.64
CA VAL A 370 -7.93 17.13 11.26
C VAL A 370 -6.44 16.86 11.16
N ALA A 371 -5.93 16.17 10.13
CA ALA A 371 -4.49 16.00 10.00
C ALA A 371 -3.76 17.30 9.59
N SER A 372 -2.70 17.61 10.32
CA SER A 372 -1.66 18.55 9.89
C SER A 372 -0.38 17.76 9.60
N LEU A 373 0.32 18.11 8.52
CA LEU A 373 1.41 17.32 7.95
C LEU A 373 2.72 18.13 8.00
N ARG A 374 3.84 17.48 8.35
CA ARG A 374 5.14 18.14 8.40
C ARG A 374 5.52 18.71 7.04
N GLY A 375 5.98 19.96 7.01
CA GLY A 375 6.42 20.61 5.77
C GLY A 375 5.27 21.04 4.84
N CYS A 376 4.02 20.95 5.31
CA CYS A 376 2.85 21.38 4.57
C CYS A 376 2.15 22.55 5.28
N ARG A 377 1.74 23.54 4.49
CA ARG A 377 0.83 24.58 4.97
C ARG A 377 -0.59 24.08 4.77
N SER A 378 -1.24 23.74 5.88
CA SER A 378 -2.61 23.24 5.89
C SER A 378 -3.58 24.33 6.33
N ARG A 379 -4.71 24.43 5.62
CA ARG A 379 -5.83 25.30 5.96
C ARG A 379 -7.10 24.48 6.06
N LEU A 380 -7.97 24.87 6.98
CA LEU A 380 -9.31 24.36 7.16
C LEU A 380 -10.30 25.40 6.63
N GLU A 381 -11.16 25.01 5.70
CA GLU A 381 -12.25 25.84 5.19
C GLU A 381 -13.56 25.31 5.76
N ILE A 382 -14.29 26.14 6.51
CA ILE A 382 -15.62 25.81 7.06
C ILE A 382 -16.64 26.68 6.33
N VAL A 383 -17.63 26.05 5.71
CA VAL A 383 -18.80 26.71 5.12
C VAL A 383 -20.01 26.39 5.97
N ALA A 384 -20.72 27.43 6.38
CA ALA A 384 -21.91 27.31 7.20
C ALA A 384 -22.97 28.33 6.76
N GLU A 385 -24.23 28.00 6.97
CA GLU A 385 -25.39 28.87 6.73
C GLU A 385 -26.25 28.98 8.00
N GLY A 386 -27.10 30.01 8.04
CA GLY A 386 -27.98 30.29 9.18
C GLY A 386 -27.73 31.66 9.82
N ASP A 387 -28.06 31.81 11.10
CA ASP A 387 -28.03 33.12 11.78
C ASP A 387 -27.15 33.09 13.02
N GLY A 388 -26.42 34.18 13.26
CA GLY A 388 -25.67 34.44 14.49
C GLY A 388 -24.19 34.05 14.42
N PRO A 389 -23.42 34.29 15.49
CA PRO A 389 -22.00 33.97 15.52
C PRO A 389 -21.75 32.47 15.69
N LEU A 390 -20.72 31.99 15.01
CA LEU A 390 -20.17 30.64 15.12
C LEU A 390 -18.69 30.74 15.50
N SER A 391 -18.38 30.34 16.74
CA SER A 391 -17.01 30.41 17.24
C SER A 391 -16.22 29.17 16.84
N VAL A 392 -14.99 29.38 16.38
CA VAL A 392 -14.09 28.31 15.96
C VAL A 392 -12.83 28.31 16.82
N ARG A 393 -12.44 27.13 17.30
CA ARG A 393 -11.17 26.91 18.00
C ARG A 393 -10.36 25.87 17.26
N VAL A 394 -9.07 26.14 17.05
CA VAL A 394 -8.13 25.18 16.46
C VAL A 394 -6.97 24.99 17.43
N ALA A 395 -6.65 23.76 17.79
CA ALA A 395 -5.67 23.42 18.83
C ALA A 395 -5.93 24.17 20.15
N GLY A 396 -7.20 24.35 20.53
CA GLY A 396 -7.61 25.07 21.73
C GLY A 396 -7.51 26.60 21.64
N LYS A 397 -6.92 27.16 20.58
CA LYS A 397 -6.83 28.61 20.36
C LYS A 397 -8.10 29.13 19.67
N ALA A 398 -8.70 30.17 20.23
CA ALA A 398 -9.81 30.88 19.60
C ALA A 398 -9.36 31.54 18.28
N MET A 399 -10.18 31.37 17.25
CA MET A 399 -10.02 31.99 15.94
C MET A 399 -11.10 33.05 15.72
N ASP A 400 -11.06 33.73 14.57
CA ASP A 400 -12.09 34.70 14.21
C ASP A 400 -13.45 33.99 14.04
N ASP A 401 -14.48 34.55 14.70
CA ASP A 401 -15.84 34.03 14.62
C ASP A 401 -16.38 34.18 13.19
N LEU A 402 -17.15 33.18 12.75
CA LEU A 402 -17.90 33.25 11.51
C LEU A 402 -19.28 33.85 11.81
N ILE A 403 -19.56 35.04 11.27
CA ILE A 403 -20.85 35.73 11.47
C ILE A 403 -21.81 35.34 10.35
N LEU A 404 -22.88 34.62 10.70
CA LEU A 404 -23.86 34.10 9.75
C LEU A 404 -25.09 35.02 9.65
N SER A 405 -25.57 35.26 8.43
CA SER A 405 -26.67 36.17 8.13
C SER A 405 -27.65 35.63 7.08
N GLY A 406 -28.01 34.35 7.18
CA GLY A 406 -28.90 33.61 6.29
C GLY A 406 -28.19 32.93 5.12
N GLU A 407 -27.24 33.59 4.48
CA GLU A 407 -26.50 33.05 3.32
C GLU A 407 -25.29 32.19 3.73
N PRO A 408 -24.87 31.22 2.89
CA PRO A 408 -23.64 30.45 3.12
C PRO A 408 -22.41 31.34 3.24
N THR A 409 -21.72 31.24 4.36
CA THR A 409 -20.53 32.02 4.70
C THR A 409 -19.35 31.07 4.88
N THR A 410 -18.17 31.46 4.39
CA THR A 410 -16.94 30.65 4.46
C THR A 410 -15.93 31.27 5.43
N GLY A 411 -15.50 30.50 6.43
CA GLY A 411 -14.36 30.79 7.29
C GLY A 411 -13.13 29.99 6.85
N THR A 412 -11.94 30.60 6.85
CA THR A 412 -10.67 29.92 6.54
C THR A 412 -9.72 30.03 7.72
N TYR A 413 -9.24 28.89 8.20
CA TYR A 413 -8.44 28.78 9.43
C TYR A 413 -7.13 28.06 9.16
N MET A 414 -6.01 28.66 9.54
CA MET A 414 -4.71 28.00 9.40
C MET A 414 -4.52 26.94 10.49
N LEU A 415 -4.11 25.73 10.09
CA LEU A 415 -3.72 24.70 11.05
C LEU A 415 -2.31 25.00 11.59
N PRO A 416 -2.01 24.64 12.85
CA PRO A 416 -0.67 24.80 13.41
C PRO A 416 0.35 23.98 12.62
N ASP A 417 1.58 24.49 12.56
CA ASP A 417 2.75 23.80 11.98
C ASP A 417 3.26 22.72 12.96
N ARG A 418 2.40 21.76 13.24
CA ARG A 418 2.67 20.59 14.07
C ARG A 418 2.05 19.38 13.37
N ALA A 419 2.89 18.42 13.01
CA ALA A 419 2.42 17.17 12.43
C ALA A 419 1.63 16.33 13.45
N GLY A 420 0.54 15.73 12.99
CA GLY A 420 -0.38 14.94 13.80
C GLY A 420 -1.83 15.36 13.56
N LEU A 421 -2.74 14.83 14.37
CA LEU A 421 -4.13 15.25 14.36
C LEU A 421 -4.32 16.50 15.23
N VAL A 422 -5.00 17.51 14.67
CA VAL A 422 -5.26 18.80 15.30
C VAL A 422 -6.73 18.85 15.73
N PRO A 423 -7.02 19.08 17.02
CA PRO A 423 -8.40 19.21 17.47
C PRO A 423 -8.99 20.54 17.01
N VAL A 424 -10.22 20.47 16.54
CA VAL A 424 -11.05 21.61 16.13
C VAL A 424 -12.37 21.55 16.88
N GLU A 425 -12.81 22.69 17.39
CA GLU A 425 -14.11 22.85 18.03
C GLU A 425 -14.88 23.95 17.32
N ILE A 426 -16.13 23.66 16.99
CA ILE A 426 -17.08 24.63 16.42
C ILE A 426 -18.23 24.80 17.42
N LEU A 427 -18.46 26.02 17.89
CA LEU A 427 -19.48 26.35 18.88
C LEU A 427 -20.51 27.31 18.28
N ALA A 428 -21.75 26.83 18.13
CA ALA A 428 -22.87 27.70 17.81
C ALA A 428 -23.25 28.53 19.06
N SER A 429 -23.39 29.84 18.92
CA SER A 429 -23.81 30.67 20.05
C SER A 429 -25.21 30.29 20.55
N LYS A 430 -25.58 30.72 21.76
CA LYS A 430 -26.90 30.45 22.36
C LYS A 430 -28.09 31.03 21.60
N VAL A 431 -27.84 31.89 20.61
CA VAL A 431 -28.87 32.48 19.75
C VAL A 431 -28.72 32.04 18.30
N SER A 432 -27.70 31.25 17.98
CA SER A 432 -27.41 30.86 16.61
C SER A 432 -28.23 29.64 16.19
N ARG A 433 -28.64 29.62 14.92
CA ARG A 433 -29.11 28.41 14.23
C ARG A 433 -28.15 28.19 13.10
N VAL A 434 -27.36 27.13 13.19
CA VAL A 434 -26.24 26.92 12.26
C VAL A 434 -26.42 25.60 11.54
N ARG A 435 -26.19 25.64 10.24
CA ARG A 435 -26.09 24.47 9.40
C ARG A 435 -24.71 24.48 8.76
N LEU A 436 -23.82 23.61 9.22
CA LEU A 436 -22.53 23.41 8.57
C LEU A 436 -22.82 22.72 7.24
N THR A 437 -22.34 23.27 6.14
CA THR A 437 -22.60 22.82 4.76
C THR A 437 -21.35 22.34 4.04
N ARG A 438 -20.17 22.70 4.53
CA ARG A 438 -18.89 22.14 4.07
C ARG A 438 -17.81 22.28 5.12
N ILE A 439 -16.96 21.27 5.26
CA ILE A 439 -15.71 21.41 5.99
C ILE A 439 -14.63 20.68 5.18
N ASP A 440 -13.62 21.42 4.73
CA ASP A 440 -12.55 20.89 3.87
C ASP A 440 -11.19 21.22 4.47
N ARG A 441 -10.27 20.26 4.44
CA ARG A 441 -8.85 20.51 4.74
C ARG A 441 -8.10 20.59 3.43
N THR A 442 -7.29 21.62 3.19
CA THR A 442 -6.36 21.61 2.06
C THR A 442 -4.92 21.80 2.54
N SER A 443 -4.00 20.99 2.01
CA SER A 443 -2.57 21.05 2.38
C SER A 443 -1.72 21.37 1.16
N ARG A 444 -0.84 22.35 1.30
CA ARG A 444 0.20 22.68 0.30
C ARG A 444 1.57 22.35 0.88
N CYS A 445 2.14 21.23 0.46
CA CYS A 445 3.45 20.77 0.87
C CYS A 445 4.56 21.46 0.08
N ARG A 446 5.64 21.86 0.75
CA ARG A 446 6.86 22.29 0.05
C ARG A 446 7.41 21.05 -0.65
N ARG A 447 7.35 21.00 -1.98
CA ARG A 447 7.98 19.94 -2.77
C ARG A 447 9.46 20.20 -2.89
#